data_AF-A0A914PKB3-F1
#
_entry.id   AF-A0A914PKB3-F1
#
_cell.length_a   1.000
_cell.length_b   1.000
_cell.length_c   1.000
_cell.angle_alpha   90.00
_cell.angle_beta   90.00
_cell.angle_gamma   90.00
#
_symmetry.space_group_name_H-M   'P 1'
#
loop_
_entity.id
_entity.type
_entity.pdbx_description
1 polymer ?
#
loop_
_entity_poly.entity_id
_entity_poly.type
_entity_poly.pdbx_seq_one_letter_code
_entity_poly.pdbx_strand_id
1 'polypeptide(L)'
;MISTTVVYAVPECPTGMLQYPPVPPAKCYAFITTLATFSQALDDCRNASQDLSSIHDAFINMVLEGEGEFSFRETDTFWIGANSLTKNWTWTDGSKVDFSDWKRGANLGVLNQCGVMNTRTGLWDMIACNETRPYICASDLFE
;
A
#
# COMPACT_ATOMS: atom_id res chain seq x y z
N MET A 1 -18.88 4.74 45.81
CA MET A 1 -17.77 4.25 44.96
C MET A 1 -18.22 4.41 43.52
N ILE A 2 -17.74 5.43 42.81
CA ILE A 2 -18.06 5.61 41.39
C ILE A 2 -17.03 4.77 40.64
N SER A 3 -17.49 3.65 40.07
CA SER A 3 -16.68 2.80 39.21
C SER A 3 -16.49 3.51 37.88
N THR A 4 -15.38 4.21 37.71
CA THR A 4 -14.97 4.74 36.41
C THR A 4 -14.43 3.57 35.59
N THR A 5 -15.29 2.91 34.82
CA THR A 5 -14.83 2.07 33.73
C THR A 5 -14.11 2.96 32.73
N VAL A 6 -12.79 2.80 32.65
CA VAL A 6 -12.00 3.32 31.54
C VAL A 6 -12.52 2.60 30.31
N VAL A 7 -13.26 3.31 29.46
CA VAL A 7 -13.60 2.81 28.13
C VAL A 7 -12.31 2.99 27.33
N TYR A 8 -11.52 1.93 27.21
CA TYR A 8 -10.42 1.91 26.25
C TYR A 8 -11.06 2.04 24.87
N ALA A 9 -10.90 3.19 24.21
CA ALA A 9 -11.32 3.33 22.83
C ALA A 9 -10.49 2.32 22.03
N VAL A 10 -11.15 1.34 21.43
CA VAL A 10 -10.49 0.38 20.55
C VAL A 10 -9.90 1.20 19.39
N PRO A 11 -8.61 1.03 19.07
CA PRO A 11 -8.02 1.73 17.94
C PRO A 11 -8.74 1.27 16.66
N GLU A 12 -9.30 2.24 15.93
CA GLU A 12 -10.05 2.03 14.69
C GLU A 12 -9.41 2.84 13.57
N CYS A 13 -9.57 2.38 12.33
CA CYS A 13 -9.09 3.12 11.18
C CYS A 13 -9.86 4.43 10.98
N PRO A 14 -9.20 5.50 10.49
CA PRO A 14 -9.88 6.73 10.09
C PRO A 14 -11.03 6.47 9.11
N THR A 15 -12.08 7.28 9.20
CA THR A 15 -13.26 7.16 8.32
C THR A 15 -12.86 7.09 6.84
N GLY A 16 -13.37 6.09 6.14
CA GLY A 16 -13.12 5.87 4.72
C GLY A 16 -11.91 4.99 4.40
N MET A 17 -11.20 4.50 5.42
CA MET A 17 -10.14 3.51 5.26
C MET A 17 -10.63 2.10 5.60
N LEU A 18 -10.07 1.10 4.93
CA LEU A 18 -10.33 -0.31 5.21
C LEU A 18 -9.29 -0.87 6.18
N GLN A 19 -9.74 -1.63 7.18
CA GLN A 19 -8.86 -2.27 8.15
C GLN A 19 -8.60 -3.73 7.78
N TYR A 20 -7.33 -4.10 7.66
CA TYR A 20 -6.94 -5.50 7.48
C TYR A 20 -5.67 -5.86 8.28
N PRO A 21 -5.65 -7.03 8.97
CA PRO A 21 -6.81 -7.88 9.29
C PRO A 21 -7.85 -7.15 10.19
N PRO A 22 -9.06 -7.72 10.40
CA PRO A 22 -10.13 -7.08 11.17
C PRO A 22 -9.83 -6.81 12.66
N VAL A 23 -8.73 -7.36 13.20
CA VAL A 23 -8.32 -7.20 14.60
C VAL A 23 -6.84 -6.79 14.62
N PRO A 24 -6.44 -5.81 15.46
CA PRO A 24 -5.03 -5.43 15.61
C PRO A 24 -4.13 -6.60 16.05
N PRO A 25 -2.82 -6.57 15.73
CA PRO A 25 -2.14 -5.55 14.93
C PRO A 25 -2.61 -5.60 13.47
N ALA A 26 -2.97 -4.43 12.94
CA ALA A 26 -3.56 -4.30 11.61
C ALA A 26 -2.98 -3.11 10.86
N LYS A 27 -3.35 -2.95 9.60
CA LYS A 27 -3.11 -1.76 8.81
C LYS A 27 -4.44 -1.17 8.33
N CYS A 28 -4.45 0.15 8.17
CA CYS A 28 -5.53 0.90 7.54
C CYS A 28 -5.12 1.24 6.12
N TYR A 29 -6.00 1.02 5.14
CA TYR A 29 -5.73 1.25 3.72
C TYR A 29 -6.69 2.29 3.15
N ALA A 30 -6.15 3.30 2.47
CA ALA A 30 -6.91 4.31 1.72
C ALA A 30 -6.67 4.14 0.21
N PHE A 31 -7.75 3.97 -0.56
CA PHE A 31 -7.70 3.77 -2.00
C PHE A 31 -7.92 5.10 -2.72
N ILE A 32 -6.84 5.67 -3.26
CA ILE A 32 -6.87 6.99 -3.88
C ILE A 32 -6.95 6.83 -5.39
N THR A 33 -8.07 7.27 -5.97
CA THR A 33 -8.36 7.10 -7.40
C THR A 33 -7.71 8.16 -8.28
N THR A 34 -7.23 9.27 -7.69
CA THR A 34 -6.51 10.32 -8.41
C THR A 34 -5.20 9.79 -8.99
N LEU A 35 -4.95 10.07 -10.28
CA LEU A 35 -3.70 9.68 -10.93
C LEU A 35 -2.56 10.61 -10.53
N ALA A 36 -1.49 10.05 -9.98
CA ALA A 36 -0.32 10.80 -9.52
C ALA A 36 0.98 10.07 -9.91
N THR A 37 2.08 10.81 -10.03
CA THR A 37 3.41 10.19 -10.11
C THR A 37 3.75 9.49 -8.80
N PHE A 38 4.73 8.60 -8.82
CA PHE A 38 5.13 7.88 -7.60
C PHE A 38 5.51 8.84 -6.46
N SER A 39 6.25 9.91 -6.77
CA SER A 39 6.65 10.90 -5.77
C SER A 39 5.46 11.69 -5.23
N GLN A 40 4.52 12.09 -6.11
CA GLN A 40 3.30 12.79 -5.69
C GLN A 40 2.42 11.91 -4.81
N ALA A 41 2.22 10.65 -5.20
CA ALA A 41 1.46 9.68 -4.42
C ALA A 41 2.09 9.45 -3.04
N LEU A 42 3.42 9.34 -2.98
CA LEU A 42 4.15 9.21 -1.72
C LEU A 42 3.99 10.45 -0.82
N ASP A 43 4.12 11.64 -1.39
CA ASP A 43 3.93 12.90 -0.65
C ASP A 43 2.49 13.04 -0.15
N ASP A 44 1.50 12.68 -0.97
CA ASP A 44 0.08 12.68 -0.60
C ASP A 44 -0.20 11.77 0.59
N CYS A 45 0.31 10.53 0.58
CA CYS A 45 0.19 9.60 1.71
C CYS A 45 0.87 10.16 2.97
N ARG A 46 2.08 10.71 2.83
CA ARG A 46 2.85 11.24 3.98
C ARG A 46 2.23 12.50 4.59
N ASN A 47 1.63 13.35 3.77
CA ASN A 47 0.85 14.49 4.25
C ASN A 47 -0.36 14.07 5.10
N ALA A 48 -0.88 12.85 4.89
CA ALA A 48 -1.91 12.23 5.71
C ALA A 48 -1.37 11.38 6.88
N SER A 49 -0.07 11.48 7.22
CA SER A 49 0.60 10.64 8.22
C SER A 49 0.54 9.14 7.92
N GLN A 50 0.55 8.78 6.63
CA GLN A 50 0.58 7.42 6.09
C GLN A 50 1.83 7.26 5.21
N ASP A 51 2.02 6.09 4.61
CA ASP A 51 2.98 5.89 3.52
C ASP A 51 2.29 5.13 2.37
N LEU A 52 2.94 4.97 1.22
CA LEU A 52 2.46 4.04 0.20
C LEU A 52 2.44 2.61 0.75
N SER A 53 1.44 1.84 0.35
CA SER A 53 1.21 0.49 0.88
C SER A 53 2.41 -0.45 0.67
N SER A 54 2.83 -1.07 1.77
CA SER A 54 3.73 -2.22 1.80
C SER A 54 2.92 -3.52 1.93
N ILE A 55 3.46 -4.61 1.36
CA ILE A 55 2.79 -5.91 1.31
C ILE A 55 3.75 -6.98 1.84
N HIS A 56 3.32 -7.65 2.90
CA HIS A 56 4.16 -8.58 3.69
C HIS A 56 3.66 -10.02 3.69
N ASP A 57 2.52 -10.29 3.04
CA ASP A 57 1.96 -11.63 2.94
C ASP A 57 0.95 -11.73 1.79
N ALA A 58 0.61 -12.98 1.44
CA ALA A 58 -0.30 -13.28 0.35
C ALA A 58 -1.76 -12.88 0.61
N PHE A 59 -2.19 -12.81 1.88
CA PHE A 59 -3.56 -12.39 2.22
C PHE A 59 -3.73 -10.90 1.94
N ILE A 60 -2.80 -10.06 2.41
CA ILE A 60 -2.81 -8.62 2.10
C ILE A 60 -2.66 -8.39 0.59
N ASN A 61 -1.84 -9.16 -0.10
CA ASN A 61 -1.72 -9.08 -1.57
C ASN A 61 -3.09 -9.27 -2.27
N MET A 62 -3.80 -10.33 -1.91
CA MET A 62 -5.13 -10.64 -2.44
C MET A 62 -6.18 -9.58 -2.09
N VAL A 63 -6.12 -9.03 -0.87
CA VAL A 63 -7.04 -7.97 -0.44
C VAL A 63 -6.83 -6.71 -1.27
N LEU A 64 -5.58 -6.25 -1.44
CA LEU A 64 -5.30 -5.04 -2.22
C LEU A 64 -5.59 -5.23 -3.71
N GLU A 65 -5.40 -6.44 -4.24
CA GLU A 65 -5.84 -6.82 -5.59
C GLU A 65 -7.35 -6.63 -5.75
N GLY A 66 -8.16 -7.29 -4.91
CA GLY A 66 -9.62 -7.28 -5.05
C GLY A 66 -10.27 -5.93 -4.78
N GLU A 67 -9.84 -5.23 -3.72
CA GLU A 67 -10.32 -3.88 -3.42
C GLU A 67 -9.85 -2.86 -4.47
N GLY A 68 -8.64 -3.06 -5.00
CA GLY A 68 -8.10 -2.28 -6.11
C GLY A 68 -8.90 -2.47 -7.40
N GLU A 69 -9.29 -3.70 -7.73
CA GLU A 69 -10.14 -4.00 -8.89
C GLU A 69 -11.50 -3.28 -8.83
N PHE A 70 -12.08 -3.18 -7.63
CA PHE A 70 -13.34 -2.46 -7.43
C PHE A 70 -13.18 -0.93 -7.49
N SER A 71 -12.06 -0.42 -6.95
CA SER A 71 -11.82 1.01 -6.77
C SER A 71 -11.22 1.69 -8.01
N PHE A 72 -10.32 1.02 -8.73
CA PHE A 72 -9.52 1.59 -9.81
C PHE A 72 -10.07 1.20 -11.19
N ARG A 73 -11.22 1.76 -11.56
CA ARG A 73 -11.95 1.38 -12.79
C ARG A 73 -11.28 1.82 -14.09
N GLU A 74 -10.43 2.85 -14.02
CA GLU A 74 -9.81 3.47 -15.20
C GLU A 74 -8.45 2.85 -15.56
N THR A 75 -7.84 2.11 -14.63
CA THR A 75 -6.50 1.53 -14.81
C THR A 75 -6.40 0.17 -14.14
N ASP A 76 -5.82 -0.82 -14.82
CA ASP A 76 -5.59 -2.14 -14.21
C ASP A 76 -4.34 -2.20 -13.30
N THR A 77 -3.71 -1.06 -12.98
CA THR A 77 -2.51 -1.03 -12.12
C THR A 77 -2.50 0.18 -11.20
N PHE A 78 -1.96 0.02 -9.99
CA PHE A 78 -1.82 1.10 -9.00
C PHE A 78 -0.44 1.07 -8.33
N TRP A 79 -0.01 2.21 -7.78
CA TRP A 79 1.26 2.30 -7.04
C TRP A 79 1.20 1.56 -5.70
N ILE A 80 2.25 0.79 -5.44
CA ILE A 80 2.62 0.26 -4.13
C ILE A 80 3.93 0.91 -3.68
N GLY A 81 4.30 0.85 -2.40
CA GLY A 81 5.49 1.51 -1.86
C GLY A 81 6.83 0.94 -2.33
N ALA A 82 6.85 -0.02 -3.25
CA ALA A 82 8.06 -0.66 -3.73
C ALA A 82 8.81 0.24 -4.72
N ASN A 83 10.13 0.38 -4.55
CA ASN A 83 10.97 1.14 -5.48
C ASN A 83 12.40 0.63 -5.52
N SER A 84 13.12 0.87 -6.63
CA SER A 84 14.52 0.49 -6.84
C SER A 84 15.48 1.69 -6.96
N LEU A 85 15.12 2.82 -6.33
CA LEU A 85 15.88 4.09 -6.40
C LEU A 85 17.28 3.98 -5.75
N THR A 86 17.46 3.05 -4.81
CA THR A 86 18.71 2.84 -4.06
C THR A 86 19.46 1.56 -4.46
N LYS A 87 19.29 1.12 -5.72
CA LYS A 87 19.86 -0.10 -6.33
C LYS A 87 19.19 -1.42 -5.97
N ASN A 88 18.51 -1.51 -4.83
CA ASN A 88 17.72 -2.67 -4.43
C ASN A 88 16.25 -2.29 -4.30
N TRP A 89 15.35 -3.29 -4.42
CA TRP A 89 13.94 -3.09 -4.12
C TRP A 89 13.75 -2.90 -2.62
N THR A 90 13.07 -1.81 -2.25
CA THR A 90 12.76 -1.43 -0.87
C THR A 90 11.36 -0.87 -0.78
N TRP A 91 10.73 -0.99 0.39
CA TRP A 91 9.50 -0.27 0.72
C TRP A 91 9.79 1.16 1.17
N THR A 92 8.92 2.11 0.81
CA THR A 92 9.04 3.52 1.20
C THR A 92 8.83 3.76 2.70
N ASP A 93 8.05 2.88 3.36
CA ASP A 93 7.83 2.89 4.81
C ASP A 93 9.04 2.35 5.62
N GLY A 94 10.08 1.86 4.94
CA GLY A 94 11.29 1.32 5.55
C GLY A 94 11.16 -0.09 6.12
N SER A 95 10.00 -0.73 5.94
CA SER A 95 9.79 -2.14 6.30
C SER A 95 10.68 -3.07 5.48
N LYS A 96 10.87 -4.30 5.98
CA LYS A 96 11.66 -5.31 5.29
C LYS A 96 10.89 -5.85 4.08
N VAL A 97 11.61 -6.14 3.00
CA VAL A 97 11.06 -6.91 1.87
C VAL A 97 11.16 -8.39 2.21
N ASP A 98 10.10 -8.94 2.81
CA ASP A 98 9.96 -10.32 3.28
C ASP A 98 8.92 -11.13 2.50
N PHE A 99 8.12 -10.45 1.69
CA PHE A 99 7.20 -11.02 0.70
C PHE A 99 7.35 -10.30 -0.64
N SER A 100 7.10 -11.03 -1.73
CA SER A 100 7.00 -10.42 -3.05
C SER A 100 6.21 -11.29 -4.01
N ASP A 101 5.41 -10.66 -4.86
CA ASP A 101 4.69 -11.33 -5.94
C ASP A 101 5.02 -10.72 -7.31
N TRP A 102 6.32 -10.49 -7.55
CA TRP A 102 6.79 -9.94 -8.82
C TRP A 102 6.42 -10.83 -10.00
N LYS A 103 5.86 -10.23 -11.04
CA LYS A 103 5.81 -10.82 -12.38
C LYS A 103 7.21 -11.27 -12.77
N ARG A 104 7.30 -12.45 -13.40
CA ARG A 104 8.58 -13.09 -13.72
C ARG A 104 9.54 -12.14 -14.44
N GLY A 105 10.65 -11.80 -13.78
CA GLY A 105 11.70 -10.95 -14.30
C GLY A 105 11.49 -9.44 -14.12
N ALA A 106 10.34 -9.01 -13.60
CA ALA A 106 10.02 -7.59 -13.38
C ALA A 106 10.83 -6.94 -12.25
N ASN A 107 11.60 -7.70 -11.49
CA ASN A 107 12.49 -7.18 -10.46
C ASN A 107 13.99 -7.23 -10.84
N LEU A 108 14.32 -7.59 -12.08
CA LEU A 108 15.69 -7.82 -12.53
C LEU A 108 16.22 -6.68 -13.41
N GLY A 109 17.45 -6.25 -13.12
CA GLY A 109 18.31 -5.57 -14.09
C GLY A 109 17.99 -4.11 -14.41
N VAL A 110 16.85 -3.57 -13.98
CA VAL A 110 16.46 -2.17 -14.22
C VAL A 110 16.37 -1.41 -12.89
N LEU A 111 17.19 -0.37 -12.76
CA LEU A 111 17.20 0.52 -11.60
C LEU A 111 16.34 1.76 -11.85
N ASN A 112 16.09 2.53 -10.80
CA ASN A 112 15.28 3.75 -10.84
C ASN A 112 13.85 3.51 -11.35
N GLN A 113 13.26 2.38 -10.93
CA GLN A 113 11.89 2.02 -11.23
C GLN A 113 11.04 2.04 -9.96
N CYS A 114 9.74 2.14 -10.16
CA CYS A 114 8.73 2.13 -9.11
C CYS A 114 7.76 0.98 -9.35
N GLY A 115 7.34 0.35 -8.26
CA GLY A 115 6.53 -0.86 -8.26
C GLY A 115 5.05 -0.54 -8.37
N VAL A 116 4.36 -1.29 -9.23
CA VAL A 116 2.90 -1.27 -9.33
C VAL A 116 2.36 -2.68 -9.10
N MET A 117 1.15 -2.79 -8.58
CA MET A 117 0.38 -4.04 -8.59
C MET A 117 -0.64 -3.99 -9.73
N ASN A 118 -0.82 -5.12 -10.42
CA ASN A 118 -1.91 -5.29 -11.38
C ASN A 118 -3.17 -5.86 -10.70
N THR A 119 -4.32 -5.20 -10.86
CA THR A 119 -5.59 -5.55 -10.20
C THR A 119 -6.26 -6.81 -10.77
N ARG A 120 -5.81 -7.31 -11.92
CA ARG A 120 -6.35 -8.53 -12.56
C ARG A 120 -5.57 -9.78 -12.24
N THR A 121 -4.31 -9.63 -11.81
CA THR A 121 -3.40 -10.76 -11.60
C THR A 121 -2.78 -10.80 -10.22
N GLY A 122 -2.89 -9.73 -9.42
CA GLY A 122 -2.22 -9.57 -8.13
C GLY A 122 -0.69 -9.39 -8.22
N LEU A 123 -0.09 -9.74 -9.37
CA LEU A 123 1.35 -9.63 -9.61
C LEU A 123 1.86 -8.19 -9.65
N TRP A 124 3.10 -8.02 -9.21
CA TRP A 124 3.80 -6.74 -9.20
C TRP A 124 4.66 -6.57 -10.47
N ASP A 125 4.67 -5.37 -11.04
CA ASP A 125 5.52 -5.03 -12.18
C ASP A 125 6.30 -3.75 -11.87
N MET A 126 7.32 -3.46 -12.68
CA MET A 126 8.10 -2.23 -12.57
C MET A 126 7.80 -1.29 -13.73
N ILE A 127 7.56 -0.02 -13.43
CA ILE A 127 7.37 1.02 -14.43
C ILE A 127 8.14 2.29 -14.05
N ALA A 128 8.25 3.21 -15.01
CA ALA A 128 8.93 4.48 -14.79
C ALA A 128 8.19 5.31 -13.73
N CYS A 129 8.91 5.82 -12.73
CA CYS A 129 8.33 6.53 -11.59
C CYS A 129 7.57 7.82 -11.93
N ASN A 130 7.75 8.35 -13.15
CA ASN A 130 7.07 9.54 -13.66
C ASN A 130 5.75 9.24 -14.38
N GLU A 131 5.41 7.96 -14.57
CA GLU A 131 4.07 7.54 -14.96
C GLU A 131 3.05 8.00 -13.93
N THR A 132 1.78 8.10 -14.30
CA THR A 132 0.70 8.40 -13.35
C THR A 132 -0.18 7.18 -13.13
N ARG A 133 -0.46 6.85 -11.88
CA ARG A 133 -1.34 5.74 -11.48
C ARG A 133 -2.15 6.15 -10.25
N PRO A 134 -3.33 5.52 -10.01
CA PRO A 134 -3.93 5.57 -8.69
C PRO A 134 -3.02 4.85 -7.68
N TYR A 135 -3.29 4.99 -6.40
CA TYR A 135 -2.38 4.51 -5.37
C TYR A 135 -3.12 4.15 -4.08
N ILE A 136 -2.48 3.33 -3.26
CA ILE A 136 -2.99 2.94 -1.95
C ILE A 136 -2.04 3.45 -0.88
N CYS A 137 -2.55 4.28 0.02
CA CYS A 137 -1.86 4.68 1.25
C CYS A 137 -2.16 3.69 2.37
N ALA A 138 -1.19 3.47 3.25
CA ALA A 138 -1.33 2.61 4.42
C ALA A 138 -0.71 3.23 5.68
N SER A 139 -1.31 2.95 6.83
CA SER A 139 -0.73 3.21 8.15
C SER A 139 -0.96 2.03 9.07
N ASP A 140 -0.07 1.85 10.03
CA ASP A 140 -0.23 0.81 11.06
C ASP A 140 -1.32 1.19 12.07
N LEU A 141 -2.03 0.18 12.56
CA LEU A 141 -3.02 0.24 13.62
C LEU A 141 -2.55 -0.69 14.75
N PHE A 142 -1.97 -0.10 15.79
CA PHE A 142 -1.48 -0.81 16.97
C PHE A 142 -2.53 -0.76 18.11
N GLU A 143 -2.49 -1.75 19.01
CA GLU A 143 -3.31 -1.82 20.24
C GLU A 143 -3.00 -0.71 21.25
#